data_AF-A0A813BX47-F1
#
_entry.id   AF-A0A813BX47-F1
#
_cell.length_a   1.000
_cell.length_b   1.000
_cell.length_c   1.000
_cell.angle_alpha   90.00
_cell.angle_beta   90.00
_cell.angle_gamma   90.00
#
_symmetry.space_group_name_H-M   'P 1'
#
loop_
_entity.id
_entity.type
_entity.pdbx_description
1 polymer ?
#
loop_
_entity_poly.entity_id
_entity_poly.type
_entity_poly.pdbx_seq_one_letter_code
_entity_poly.pdbx_strand_id
1 'polypeptide(L)'
;MLCAKTRGWMGIGWLNPSRDEASLMVRTDMVVAFVEDGQAVVQDRFAFSIEEPTKDEMLADQRPDDAGNPLNGRNDLKLIPGSLGLPGLEWCSDATCSLGFSLVQFQRAFATEDAYDIRLPAKSAKLGLIYAWGSRDPFATYMEQHGGGDRGYVELQWNLDCAPGTFFDIASAES
;
A
#
# COMPACT_ATOMS: atom_id res chain seq x y z
N MET A 1 -5.09 6.20 -2.08
CA MET A 1 -6.35 5.45 -2.24
C MET A 1 -6.07 4.17 -2.99
N LEU A 2 -6.57 3.03 -2.51
CA LEU A 2 -6.61 1.77 -3.24
C LEU A 2 -8.05 1.44 -3.58
N CYS A 3 -8.28 1.01 -4.82
CA CYS A 3 -9.60 0.59 -5.30
C CYS A 3 -9.42 -0.67 -6.14
N ALA A 4 -10.11 -1.75 -5.78
CA ALA A 4 -10.04 -3.01 -6.51
C ALA A 4 -11.41 -3.71 -6.52
N LYS A 5 -11.71 -4.41 -7.62
CA LYS A 5 -12.88 -5.28 -7.75
C LYS A 5 -12.66 -6.60 -7.00
N THR A 6 -12.64 -6.51 -5.67
CA THR A 6 -12.43 -7.66 -4.80
C THR A 6 -13.29 -7.59 -3.54
N ARG A 7 -13.54 -8.75 -2.94
CA ARG A 7 -14.08 -8.93 -1.59
C ARG A 7 -13.01 -9.39 -0.59
N GLY A 8 -11.77 -9.47 -1.03
CA GLY A 8 -10.62 -9.83 -0.20
C GLY A 8 -9.66 -8.65 -0.06
N TRP A 9 -8.37 -8.94 -0.10
CA TRP A 9 -7.33 -7.94 0.07
C TRP A 9 -6.92 -7.26 -1.24
N MET A 10 -6.32 -6.08 -1.09
CA MET A 10 -5.59 -5.36 -2.13
C MET A 10 -4.25 -4.88 -1.57
N GLY A 11 -3.24 -4.80 -2.43
CA GLY A 11 -1.90 -4.40 -2.04
C GLY A 11 -1.23 -3.53 -3.09
N ILE A 12 -0.39 -2.63 -2.62
CA ILE A 12 0.45 -1.75 -3.43
C ILE A 12 1.87 -1.78 -2.86
N GLY A 13 2.87 -1.74 -3.72
CA GLY A 13 4.26 -1.56 -3.32
C GLY A 13 4.93 -0.49 -4.15
N TRP A 14 5.88 0.23 -3.56
CA TRP A 14 6.59 1.32 -4.23
C TRP A 14 7.99 0.88 -4.61
N LEU A 15 8.32 1.07 -5.88
CA LEU A 15 9.60 0.64 -6.41
C LEU A 15 10.67 1.70 -6.20
N ASN A 16 11.80 1.27 -5.64
CA ASN A 16 12.97 2.12 -5.56
C ASN A 16 13.50 2.39 -6.98
N PRO A 17 13.65 3.64 -7.43
CA PRO A 17 14.17 3.94 -8.76
C PRO A 17 15.59 3.42 -9.00
N SER A 18 16.39 3.24 -7.93
CA SER A 18 17.77 2.75 -8.01
C SER A 18 17.90 1.24 -7.81
N ARG A 19 16.79 0.51 -7.85
CA ARG A 19 16.76 -0.93 -7.63
C ARG A 19 17.49 -1.71 -8.73
N ASP A 20 18.09 -2.83 -8.37
CA ASP A 20 18.82 -3.73 -9.29
C ASP A 20 18.27 -5.16 -9.28
N GLU A 21 17.22 -5.42 -8.50
CA GLU A 21 16.66 -6.74 -8.30
C GLU A 21 15.90 -7.22 -9.55
N ALA A 22 16.07 -8.50 -9.90
CA ALA A 22 15.41 -9.09 -11.06
C ALA A 22 13.87 -9.15 -10.93
N SER A 23 13.35 -9.29 -9.70
CA SER A 23 11.91 -9.32 -9.42
C SER A 23 11.45 -8.02 -8.79
N LEU A 24 10.30 -7.51 -9.25
CA LEU A 24 9.74 -6.24 -8.76
C LEU A 24 9.28 -6.27 -7.32
N MET A 25 9.09 -7.44 -6.73
CA MET A 25 8.60 -7.57 -5.35
C MET A 25 9.74 -7.60 -4.33
N VAL A 26 10.95 -7.97 -4.74
CA VAL A 26 12.08 -8.10 -3.83
C VAL A 26 12.48 -6.71 -3.32
N ARG A 27 12.65 -6.57 -2.00
CA ARG A 27 12.98 -5.35 -1.28
C ARG A 27 12.02 -4.20 -1.57
N THR A 28 10.74 -4.50 -1.46
CA THR A 28 9.67 -3.53 -1.72
C THR A 28 8.91 -3.23 -0.44
N ASP A 29 8.82 -1.93 -0.12
CA ASP A 29 7.90 -1.35 0.86
C ASP A 29 6.47 -1.41 0.29
N MET A 30 5.54 -1.96 1.07
CA MET A 30 4.19 -2.32 0.65
C MET A 30 3.13 -1.97 1.67
N VAL A 31 1.95 -1.63 1.16
CA VAL A 31 0.72 -1.56 1.94
C VAL A 31 -0.24 -2.64 1.49
N VAL A 32 -0.84 -3.34 2.45
CA VAL A 32 -1.95 -4.26 2.22
C VAL A 32 -3.19 -3.77 2.94
N ALA A 33 -4.31 -3.72 2.24
CA ALA A 33 -5.60 -3.31 2.77
C ALA A 33 -6.64 -4.44 2.60
N PHE A 34 -7.46 -4.65 3.62
CA PHE A 34 -8.50 -5.70 3.65
C PHE A 34 -9.53 -5.40 4.74
N VAL A 35 -10.55 -6.25 4.90
CA VAL A 35 -11.57 -6.12 5.96
C VAL A 35 -11.37 -7.20 7.03
N GLU A 36 -11.33 -6.79 8.29
CA GLU A 36 -11.29 -7.66 9.46
C GLU A 36 -12.44 -7.27 10.40
N ASP A 37 -13.29 -8.22 10.78
CA ASP A 37 -14.43 -8.00 11.66
C ASP A 37 -15.33 -6.80 11.25
N GLY A 38 -15.49 -6.59 9.94
CA GLY A 38 -16.31 -5.52 9.37
C GLY A 38 -15.65 -4.14 9.39
N GLN A 39 -14.39 -4.03 9.78
CA GLN A 39 -13.59 -2.81 9.76
C GLN A 39 -12.48 -2.97 8.73
N ALA A 40 -12.16 -1.92 7.95
CA ALA A 40 -10.97 -2.04 7.11
C ALA A 40 -9.70 -1.83 7.91
N VAL A 41 -8.70 -2.59 7.50
CA VAL A 41 -7.37 -2.63 8.06
C VAL A 41 -6.41 -2.26 6.95
N VAL A 42 -5.40 -1.46 7.29
CA VAL A 42 -4.20 -1.27 6.47
C VAL A 42 -3.00 -1.76 7.25
N GLN A 43 -2.20 -2.59 6.59
CA GLN A 43 -0.97 -3.13 7.13
C GLN A 43 0.18 -2.63 6.31
N ASP A 44 1.15 -2.11 7.04
CA ASP A 44 2.49 -1.87 6.55
C ASP A 44 3.25 -3.19 6.49
N ARG A 45 3.86 -3.47 5.33
CA ARG A 45 4.51 -4.73 5.04
C ARG A 45 5.77 -4.51 4.20
N PHE A 46 6.76 -5.35 4.41
CA PHE A 46 7.98 -5.35 3.61
C PHE A 46 8.24 -6.71 2.98
N ALA A 47 8.58 -6.71 1.69
CA ALA A 47 8.87 -7.90 0.92
C ALA A 47 10.38 -8.10 0.76
N PHE A 48 10.97 -9.09 1.43
CA PHE A 48 12.40 -9.43 1.25
C PHE A 48 12.67 -10.27 0.01
N SER A 49 11.67 -10.99 -0.46
CA SER A 49 11.77 -11.97 -1.54
C SER A 49 10.49 -11.92 -2.39
N ILE A 50 10.28 -12.95 -3.22
CA ILE A 50 9.03 -13.13 -3.97
C ILE A 50 7.95 -13.87 -3.17
N GLU A 51 8.22 -14.18 -1.90
CA GLU A 51 7.26 -14.78 -0.97
C GLU A 51 6.34 -13.72 -0.36
N GLU A 52 5.41 -14.15 0.49
CA GLU A 52 4.48 -13.23 1.16
C GLU A 52 5.24 -12.10 1.89
N PRO A 53 4.87 -10.82 1.68
CA PRO A 53 5.47 -9.72 2.44
C PRO A 53 5.18 -9.88 3.92
N THR A 54 6.20 -9.73 4.76
CA THR A 54 6.04 -9.79 6.22
C THR A 54 5.49 -8.47 6.73
N LYS A 55 4.65 -8.48 7.78
CA LYS A 55 4.27 -7.25 8.48
C LYS A 55 5.52 -6.55 8.98
N ASP A 56 5.60 -5.25 8.75
CA ASP A 56 6.86 -4.53 9.04
C ASP A 56 7.18 -4.54 10.54
N GLU A 57 6.15 -4.54 11.39
CA GLU A 57 6.27 -4.60 12.86
C GLU A 57 6.87 -5.91 13.36
N MET A 58 6.70 -7.00 12.60
CA MET A 58 7.28 -8.31 12.94
C MET A 58 8.75 -8.41 12.56
N LEU A 59 9.24 -7.46 11.78
CA LEU A 59 10.63 -7.37 11.36
C LEU A 59 11.48 -6.53 12.30
N ALA A 60 10.87 -5.92 13.33
CA ALA A 60 11.62 -5.25 14.38
C ALA A 60 12.65 -6.22 15.01
N ASP A 61 13.86 -5.73 15.20
CA ASP A 61 15.04 -6.47 15.68
C ASP A 61 15.56 -7.58 14.73
N GLN A 62 15.02 -7.70 13.51
CA GLN A 62 15.48 -8.69 12.52
C GLN A 62 16.37 -8.08 11.43
N ARG A 63 16.41 -6.75 11.31
CA ARG A 63 17.18 -6.02 10.31
C ARG A 63 18.50 -5.49 10.89
N PRO A 64 19.57 -5.35 10.08
CA PRO A 64 20.87 -4.88 10.55
C PRO A 64 20.88 -3.45 11.12
N ASP A 65 19.92 -2.61 10.72
CA ASP A 65 19.70 -1.25 11.23
C ASP A 65 18.80 -1.22 12.48
N ASP A 66 18.27 -2.38 12.91
CA ASP A 66 17.29 -2.39 13.99
C ASP A 66 17.87 -2.13 15.38
N ALA A 67 19.19 -2.27 15.53
CA ALA A 67 19.87 -2.13 16.80
C ALA A 67 19.80 -0.69 17.34
N GLY A 68 18.78 -0.40 18.16
CA GLY A 68 18.66 0.83 18.94
C GLY A 68 17.81 1.93 18.33
N ASN A 69 17.07 1.67 17.24
CA ASN A 69 16.11 2.62 16.68
C ASN A 69 14.66 2.22 17.07
N PRO A 70 13.95 3.00 17.91
CA PRO A 70 12.61 2.63 18.39
C PRO A 70 11.50 2.69 17.33
N LEU A 71 11.81 3.09 16.10
CA LEU A 71 10.84 3.32 15.02
C LEU A 71 10.77 2.21 13.96
N ASN A 72 11.65 1.22 13.99
CA ASN A 72 11.71 0.24 12.91
C ASN A 72 10.49 -0.68 12.91
N GLY A 73 9.87 -0.87 11.76
CA GLY A 73 8.71 -1.75 11.66
C GLY A 73 7.39 -1.14 12.08
N ARG A 74 7.36 0.08 12.60
CA ARG A 74 6.08 0.64 13.02
C ARG A 74 5.23 0.93 11.81
N ASN A 75 4.01 0.40 11.81
CA ASN A 75 2.99 0.79 10.85
C ASN A 75 2.81 2.32 10.86
N ASP A 76 3.37 2.97 9.84
CA ASP A 76 3.40 4.42 9.69
C ASP A 76 2.16 4.96 8.95
N LEU A 77 1.25 4.05 8.59
CA LEU A 77 0.06 4.33 7.82
C LEU A 77 -1.05 4.87 8.72
N LYS A 78 -1.76 5.86 8.21
CA LYS A 78 -2.94 6.41 8.84
C LYS A 78 -4.15 6.20 7.95
N LEU A 79 -5.12 5.38 8.40
CA LEU A 79 -6.42 5.30 7.75
C LEU A 79 -7.07 6.67 7.69
N ILE A 80 -7.54 7.05 6.50
CA ILE A 80 -8.31 8.26 6.29
C ILE A 80 -9.80 7.87 6.40
N PRO A 81 -10.58 8.52 7.28
CA PRO A 81 -12.01 8.29 7.35
C PRO A 81 -12.68 8.58 6.01
N GLY A 82 -13.63 7.73 5.68
CA GLY A 82 -14.29 7.84 4.41
C GLY A 82 -15.28 8.98 4.26
N SER A 83 -15.91 9.09 3.09
CA SER A 83 -17.07 9.97 2.90
C SER A 83 -18.24 9.65 3.86
N LEU A 84 -18.28 8.42 4.40
CA LEU A 84 -19.24 7.98 5.42
C LEU A 84 -18.79 8.28 6.86
N GLY A 85 -17.62 8.92 7.04
CA GLY A 85 -17.06 9.27 8.36
C GLY A 85 -16.52 8.10 9.16
N LEU A 86 -16.55 6.87 8.62
CA LEU A 86 -16.02 5.67 9.26
C LEU A 86 -14.65 5.32 8.66
N PRO A 87 -13.61 5.08 9.49
CA PRO A 87 -12.33 4.56 9.02
C PRO A 87 -12.51 3.23 8.29
N GLY A 88 -11.99 3.15 7.07
CA GLY A 88 -11.98 1.90 6.32
C GLY A 88 -13.27 1.51 5.60
N LEU A 89 -14.39 2.17 5.88
CA LEU A 89 -15.65 1.92 5.18
C LEU A 89 -15.88 3.01 4.13
N GLU A 90 -15.28 2.87 2.95
CA GLU A 90 -15.59 3.76 1.83
C GLU A 90 -16.31 3.06 0.68
N TRP A 91 -17.51 3.58 0.44
CA TRP A 91 -18.26 3.55 -0.80
C TRP A 91 -18.82 2.21 -1.26
N CYS A 92 -19.86 1.80 -0.54
CA CYS A 92 -21.07 1.34 -1.20
C CYS A 92 -21.95 2.58 -1.47
N SER A 93 -22.24 2.92 -2.72
CA SER A 93 -23.07 4.10 -3.06
C SER A 93 -24.52 4.00 -2.56
N ASP A 94 -24.90 2.84 -2.03
CA ASP A 94 -26.19 2.58 -1.43
C ASP A 94 -26.09 1.62 -0.23
N ALA A 95 -27.19 1.51 0.52
CA ALA A 95 -27.35 0.61 1.65
C ALA A 95 -27.28 -0.89 1.31
N THR A 96 -27.02 -1.24 0.04
CA THR A 96 -27.01 -2.63 -0.47
C THR A 96 -25.64 -3.12 -0.90
N CYS A 97 -24.60 -2.27 -0.94
CA CYS A 97 -23.27 -2.64 -1.44
C CYS A 97 -23.29 -3.22 -2.86
N SER A 98 -23.99 -2.54 -3.76
CA SER A 98 -24.14 -2.92 -5.17
C SER A 98 -22.91 -2.58 -6.04
N LEU A 99 -22.01 -1.71 -5.57
CA LEU A 99 -20.77 -1.39 -6.28
C LEU A 99 -19.75 -2.49 -6.04
N GLY A 100 -19.47 -3.29 -7.07
CA GLY A 100 -18.55 -4.42 -7.03
C GLY A 100 -17.07 -4.02 -6.92
N PHE A 101 -16.72 -3.06 -6.06
CA PHE A 101 -15.35 -2.68 -5.74
C PHE A 101 -15.23 -2.33 -4.25
N SER A 102 -14.03 -2.56 -3.71
CA SER A 102 -13.64 -2.17 -2.36
C SER A 102 -12.70 -0.97 -2.46
N LEU A 103 -12.85 0.01 -1.56
CA LEU A 103 -12.05 1.23 -1.53
C LEU A 103 -11.46 1.47 -0.14
N VAL A 104 -10.16 1.73 -0.08
CA VAL A 104 -9.46 2.08 1.16
C VAL A 104 -8.58 3.31 0.94
N GLN A 105 -8.79 4.31 1.78
CA GLN A 105 -7.93 5.50 1.84
C GLN A 105 -7.01 5.45 3.05
N PHE A 106 -5.75 5.77 2.80
CA PHE A 106 -4.73 5.91 3.83
C PHE A 106 -3.75 7.02 3.44
N GLN A 107 -3.07 7.53 4.46
CA GLN A 107 -1.95 8.45 4.35
C GLN A 107 -0.68 7.72 4.78
N ARG A 108 0.43 8.01 4.09
CA ARG A 108 1.79 7.61 4.46
C ARG A 108 2.70 8.82 4.43
N ALA A 109 3.83 8.77 5.14
CA ALA A 109 4.85 9.81 5.02
C ALA A 109 5.61 9.69 3.68
N PHE A 110 6.21 10.80 3.22
CA PHE A 110 7.12 10.77 2.07
C PHE A 110 8.44 10.03 2.37
N ALA A 111 8.83 10.05 3.63
CA ALA A 111 9.99 9.37 4.18
C ALA A 111 9.74 9.18 5.67
N THR A 112 10.22 8.08 6.21
CA THR A 112 10.28 7.82 7.65
C THR A 112 11.73 7.80 8.10
N GLU A 113 11.95 7.50 9.38
CA GLU A 113 13.28 7.22 9.93
C GLU A 113 13.66 5.74 9.80
N ASP A 114 12.77 4.87 9.29
CA ASP A 114 13.06 3.47 8.97
C ASP A 114 13.84 3.41 7.65
N ALA A 115 14.99 2.73 7.62
CA ALA A 115 15.84 2.69 6.44
C ALA A 115 15.33 1.73 5.35
N TYR A 116 14.39 0.85 5.69
CA TYR A 116 13.77 -0.08 4.75
C TYR A 116 12.54 0.52 4.06
N ASP A 117 11.92 1.53 4.67
CA ASP A 117 10.87 2.29 4.02
C ASP A 117 11.41 3.02 2.80
N ILE A 118 10.64 2.99 1.72
CA ILE A 118 11.06 3.74 0.54
C ILE A 118 10.90 5.24 0.78
N ARG A 119 11.97 5.98 0.52
CA ARG A 119 11.87 7.43 0.36
C ARG A 119 11.21 7.74 -0.98
N LEU A 120 9.98 8.26 -0.93
CA LEU A 120 9.28 8.68 -2.13
C LEU A 120 10.04 9.80 -2.86
N PRO A 121 10.22 9.70 -4.19
CA PRO A 121 11.09 10.61 -4.91
C PRO A 121 10.40 11.97 -5.13
N ALA A 122 10.64 12.92 -4.22
CA ALA A 122 10.04 14.27 -4.24
C ALA A 122 10.34 15.11 -5.50
N LYS A 123 11.31 14.69 -6.32
CA LYS A 123 11.72 15.40 -7.55
C LYS A 123 11.59 14.55 -8.83
N SER A 124 11.06 13.33 -8.73
CA SER A 124 10.84 12.50 -9.91
C SER A 124 9.52 12.84 -10.56
N ALA A 125 9.48 12.85 -11.91
CA ALA A 125 8.24 12.96 -12.68
C ALA A 125 7.44 11.64 -12.70
N LYS A 126 8.02 10.55 -12.18
CA LYS A 126 7.49 9.20 -12.28
C LYS A 126 7.62 8.44 -10.96
N LEU A 127 6.64 7.59 -10.68
CA LEU A 127 6.64 6.68 -9.53
C LEU A 127 6.25 5.28 -9.99
N GLY A 128 7.17 4.32 -9.84
CA GLY A 128 6.93 2.92 -10.14
C GLY A 128 6.18 2.25 -8.99
N LEU A 129 5.11 1.52 -9.32
CA LEU A 129 4.30 0.78 -8.38
C LEU A 129 4.12 -0.65 -8.83
N ILE A 130 4.11 -1.58 -7.88
CA ILE A 130 3.50 -2.89 -8.05
C ILE A 130 2.14 -2.91 -7.35
N TYR A 131 1.22 -3.70 -7.87
CA TYR A 131 -0.08 -3.89 -7.25
C TYR A 131 -0.47 -5.36 -7.31
N ALA A 132 -1.32 -5.77 -6.37
CA ALA A 132 -1.97 -7.07 -6.38
C ALA A 132 -3.31 -7.01 -5.64
N TRP A 133 -4.18 -7.99 -5.88
CA TRP A 133 -5.37 -8.22 -5.07
C TRP A 133 -5.65 -9.72 -4.97
N GLY A 134 -6.39 -10.11 -3.93
CA GLY A 134 -6.85 -11.48 -3.71
C GLY A 134 -8.34 -11.51 -3.47
N SER A 135 -8.99 -12.62 -3.80
CA SER A 135 -10.45 -12.76 -3.73
C SER A 135 -10.99 -12.94 -2.30
N ARG A 136 -10.10 -13.32 -1.38
CA ARG A 136 -10.38 -13.55 0.04
C ARG A 136 -9.49 -12.65 0.89
N ASP A 137 -9.99 -12.22 2.04
CA ASP A 137 -9.18 -11.47 3.00
C ASP A 137 -8.01 -12.33 3.51
N PRO A 138 -6.92 -11.71 4.02
CA PRO A 138 -5.83 -12.42 4.65
C PRO A 138 -6.35 -13.20 5.87
N PHE A 139 -5.82 -14.39 6.07
CA PHE A 139 -5.95 -15.08 7.35
C PHE A 139 -4.95 -14.50 8.34
N ALA A 140 -5.16 -14.76 9.64
CA ALA A 140 -4.24 -14.32 10.69
C ALA A 140 -2.77 -14.71 10.44
N THR A 141 -2.52 -15.78 9.68
CA THR A 141 -1.19 -16.35 9.44
C THR A 141 -0.71 -16.30 8.00
N TYR A 142 -1.56 -16.00 7.01
CA TYR A 142 -1.14 -15.96 5.60
C TYR A 142 -2.10 -15.18 4.71
N MET A 143 -1.58 -14.67 3.60
CA MET A 143 -2.36 -14.06 2.52
C MET A 143 -2.64 -15.08 1.42
N GLU A 144 -3.88 -15.13 0.91
CA GLU A 144 -4.18 -15.90 -0.30
C GLU A 144 -3.30 -15.38 -1.45
N GLN A 145 -2.55 -16.27 -2.11
CA GLN A 145 -1.74 -15.91 -3.27
C GLN A 145 -2.64 -15.42 -4.40
N HIS A 146 -2.25 -14.31 -5.04
CA HIS A 146 -2.95 -13.77 -6.20
C HIS A 146 -2.91 -14.75 -7.40
N GLY A 147 -3.94 -14.75 -8.24
CA GLY A 147 -3.97 -15.50 -9.50
C GLY A 147 -3.20 -14.82 -10.64
N GLY A 148 -3.17 -15.46 -11.81
CA GLY A 148 -2.70 -14.81 -13.04
C GLY A 148 -3.69 -13.72 -13.47
N GLY A 149 -3.26 -12.45 -13.47
CA GLY A 149 -4.11 -11.29 -13.79
C GLY A 149 -4.46 -10.41 -12.60
N ASP A 150 -4.25 -10.90 -11.37
CA ASP A 150 -4.56 -10.18 -10.13
C ASP A 150 -3.36 -9.44 -9.54
N ARG A 151 -2.38 -9.12 -10.40
CA ARG A 151 -1.16 -8.39 -10.07
C ARG A 151 -0.59 -7.69 -11.27
N GLY A 152 0.23 -6.68 -11.05
CA GLY A 152 0.94 -6.01 -12.12
C GLY A 152 1.88 -4.91 -11.66
N TYR A 153 2.34 -4.16 -12.64
CA TYR A 153 3.22 -3.02 -12.50
C TYR A 153 2.62 -1.84 -13.25
N VAL A 154 2.72 -0.66 -12.66
CA VAL A 154 2.34 0.60 -13.30
C VAL A 154 3.35 1.68 -12.94
N GLU A 155 3.61 2.58 -13.90
CA GLU A 155 4.37 3.79 -13.66
C GLU A 155 3.38 4.97 -13.67
N LEU A 156 3.24 5.63 -12.52
CA LEU A 156 2.40 6.83 -12.41
C LEU A 156 3.20 8.07 -12.76
N GLN A 157 2.54 9.03 -13.40
CA GLN A 157 3.03 10.40 -13.42
C GLN A 157 2.98 10.94 -11.98
N TRP A 158 4.09 11.52 -11.53
CA TRP A 158 4.35 11.83 -10.14
C TRP A 158 4.98 13.22 -10.02
N ASN A 159 4.62 13.98 -8.99
CA ASN A 159 5.13 15.34 -8.75
C ASN A 159 5.19 16.23 -9.99
N LEU A 160 4.13 16.21 -10.81
CA LEU A 160 4.04 17.02 -12.03
C LEU A 160 4.00 18.52 -11.72
N ASP A 161 3.50 18.91 -10.54
CA ASP A 161 3.60 20.26 -9.98
C ASP A 161 4.01 20.19 -8.50
N CYS A 162 5.21 20.71 -8.19
CA CYS A 162 5.79 20.67 -6.84
C CYS A 162 5.24 21.74 -5.88
N ALA A 163 4.07 22.34 -6.15
CA ALA A 163 3.47 23.29 -5.22
C ALA A 163 2.94 22.53 -3.98
N PRO A 164 3.23 22.98 -2.76
CA PRO A 164 2.63 22.38 -1.57
C PRO A 164 1.10 22.36 -1.68
N GLY A 165 0.49 21.18 -1.64
CA GLY A 165 -0.96 21.00 -1.78
C GLY A 165 -1.44 20.52 -3.16
N THR A 166 -0.56 20.34 -4.15
CA THR A 166 -0.89 19.78 -5.49
C THR A 166 -0.35 18.36 -5.67
N PHE A 167 -0.51 17.50 -4.66
CA PHE A 167 -0.19 16.08 -4.82
C PHE A 167 -1.20 15.43 -5.79
N PHE A 168 -0.79 14.32 -6.41
CA PHE A 168 -1.60 13.58 -7.38
C PHE A 168 -3.03 13.34 -6.86
N ASP A 169 -3.99 14.05 -7.45
CA ASP A 169 -5.43 13.84 -7.30
C ASP A 169 -5.91 13.09 -8.54
N ILE A 170 -6.63 11.99 -8.38
CA ILE A 170 -7.14 11.21 -9.50
C ILE A 170 -8.09 12.02 -10.40
N ALA A 171 -8.69 13.10 -9.88
CA ALA A 171 -9.46 14.06 -10.66
C ALA A 171 -8.60 14.83 -11.69
N SER A 172 -7.29 14.97 -11.47
CA SER A 172 -6.36 15.62 -12.41
C SER A 172 -5.87 14.69 -13.53
N ALA A 173 -6.13 13.38 -13.42
CA ALA A 173 -5.80 12.40 -14.46
C ALA A 173 -6.91 12.22 -15.51
N GLU A 174 -8.10 12.80 -15.27
CA GLU A 174 -9.28 12.72 -16.16
C GLU A 174 -9.57 14.03 -16.92
N SER A 175 -8.69 15.04 -16.85
CA SER A 175 -8.82 16.31 -17.59
C SER A 175 -8.00 16.35 -18.87
#